data_AF-A0A3D0FU42-F1
#
_entry.id   AF-A0A3D0FU42-F1
#
_cell.length_a   1.000
_cell.length_b   1.000
_cell.length_c   1.000
_cell.angle_alpha   90.00
_cell.angle_beta   90.00
_cell.angle_gamma   90.00
#
_symmetry.space_group_name_H-M   'P 1'
#
loop_
_entity.id
_entity.type
_entity.pdbx_description
1 polymer ?
#
loop_
_entity_poly.entity_id
_entity_poly.type
_entity_poly.pdbx_seq_one_letter_code
_entity_poly.pdbx_strand_id
1 'polypeptide(L)'
;MNAKRGIIEQLLSETGIRINGANPWDIQVHDERFYARVLKDKSLGLGESYMAGWWDCVRIDELIYRLLKGNLGEKIGGNLRTLLFFLSAKIFNRQSPSRAGIIARRHYDLGNDLFFSFLDPYNQYSCAYFQETEDLAEAQKKKLDLIGRKIHLSQKDHVLDIGCGWGGFARFAAER
;
A
#
# COMPACT_ATOMS: atom_id res chain seq x y z
N MET A 1 -3.56 34.02 -5.20
CA MET A 1 -2.96 32.72 -4.82
C MET A 1 -4.04 31.87 -4.16
N ASN A 2 -4.26 30.62 -4.59
CA ASN A 2 -5.33 29.76 -4.07
C ASN A 2 -5.03 29.40 -2.60
N ALA A 3 -5.87 29.83 -1.65
CA ALA A 3 -5.65 29.61 -0.21
C ALA A 3 -5.47 28.12 0.14
N LYS A 4 -6.12 27.22 -0.61
CA LYS A 4 -6.00 25.77 -0.42
C LYS A 4 -4.63 25.22 -0.83
N ARG A 5 -4.06 25.79 -1.89
CA ARG A 5 -2.70 25.47 -2.34
C ARG A 5 -1.68 25.83 -1.27
N GLY A 6 -1.78 27.02 -0.67
CA GLY A 6 -0.87 27.45 0.40
C GLY A 6 -0.91 26.53 1.63
N ILE A 7 -2.09 26.02 2.01
CA ILE A 7 -2.21 25.03 3.09
C ILE A 7 -1.48 23.73 2.74
N ILE A 8 -1.62 23.24 1.50
CA ILE A 8 -0.94 22.02 1.06
C ILE A 8 0.57 22.23 0.97
N GLU A 9 1.05 23.36 0.44
CA GLU A 9 2.47 23.70 0.41
C GLU A 9 3.05 23.80 1.83
N GLN A 10 2.31 24.37 2.78
CA GLN A 10 2.70 24.41 4.19
C GLN A 10 2.78 23.01 4.80
N LEU A 11 1.80 22.14 4.54
CA LEU A 11 1.84 20.75 4.98
C LEU A 11 3.09 20.05 4.41
N LEU A 12 3.40 20.24 3.14
CA LEU A 12 4.54 19.59 2.47
C LEU A 12 5.90 20.17 2.86
N SER A 13 5.97 21.34 3.50
CA SER A 13 7.20 22.11 3.71
C SER A 13 8.36 21.32 4.35
N GLU A 14 8.07 20.39 5.26
CA GLU A 14 9.07 19.58 5.96
C GLU A 14 9.34 18.21 5.30
N THR A 15 8.65 17.90 4.20
CA THR A 15 8.79 16.61 3.49
C THR A 15 9.80 16.65 2.34
N GLY A 16 10.26 17.84 1.95
CA GLY A 16 11.09 18.04 0.77
C GLY A 16 10.36 17.81 -0.56
N ILE A 17 9.02 17.78 -0.53
CA ILE A 17 8.15 17.70 -1.71
C ILE A 17 7.69 19.12 -2.06
N ARG A 18 7.69 19.45 -3.35
CA ARG A 18 7.15 20.71 -3.88
C ARG A 18 5.99 20.44 -4.83
N ILE A 19 5.05 21.36 -4.88
CA ILE A 19 4.00 21.39 -5.90
C ILE A 19 4.59 21.99 -7.17
N ASN A 20 4.46 21.27 -8.28
CA ASN A 20 5.05 21.57 -9.60
C ASN A 20 6.56 21.84 -9.50
N GLY A 21 7.24 21.06 -8.67
CA GLY A 21 8.68 21.10 -8.53
C GLY A 21 9.41 20.27 -9.60
N ALA A 22 10.73 20.37 -9.64
CA ALA A 22 11.55 19.72 -10.65
C ALA A 22 12.09 18.34 -10.21
N ASN A 23 11.93 17.96 -8.94
CA ASN A 23 12.42 16.65 -8.50
C ASN A 23 11.50 15.53 -8.98
N PRO A 24 12.01 14.31 -9.20
CA PRO A 24 11.18 13.19 -9.66
C PRO A 24 10.03 12.82 -8.72
N TRP A 25 10.15 13.14 -7.42
CA TRP A 25 9.12 12.88 -6.40
C TRP A 25 8.19 14.08 -6.15
N ASP A 26 8.36 15.18 -6.89
CA ASP A 26 7.50 16.36 -6.75
C ASP A 26 6.15 16.13 -7.45
N ILE A 27 5.07 16.61 -6.82
CA ILE A 27 3.70 16.49 -7.34
C ILE A 27 3.54 17.44 -8.53
N GLN A 28 3.13 16.92 -9.69
CA GLN A 28 2.71 17.76 -10.82
C GLN A 28 1.19 17.85 -10.84
N VAL A 29 0.63 19.03 -10.58
CA VAL A 29 -0.82 19.28 -10.54
C VAL A 29 -1.29 19.82 -11.89
N HIS A 30 -2.20 19.08 -12.51
CA HIS A 30 -2.85 19.42 -13.78
C HIS A 30 -4.24 20.02 -13.59
N ASP A 31 -4.86 19.78 -12.43
CA ASP A 31 -6.21 20.26 -12.10
C ASP A 31 -6.30 20.83 -10.67
N GLU A 32 -6.68 22.10 -10.55
CA GLU A 32 -6.81 22.83 -9.27
C GLU A 32 -7.88 22.24 -8.31
N ARG A 33 -8.81 21.41 -8.80
CA ARG A 33 -9.75 20.66 -7.94
C ARG A 33 -9.02 19.72 -6.98
N PHE A 34 -7.80 19.31 -7.32
CA PHE A 34 -6.87 18.54 -6.48
C PHE A 34 -6.79 19.08 -5.05
N TYR A 35 -6.52 20.37 -4.87
CA TYR A 35 -6.26 20.92 -3.54
C TYR A 35 -7.48 20.81 -2.63
N ALA A 36 -8.67 21.06 -3.17
CA ALA A 36 -9.91 20.93 -2.40
C ALA A 36 -10.21 19.47 -2.04
N ARG A 37 -9.95 18.53 -2.95
CA ARG A 37 -10.17 17.10 -2.76
C ARG A 37 -9.22 16.52 -1.71
N VAL A 38 -7.94 16.83 -1.77
CA VAL A 38 -6.94 16.35 -0.80
C VAL A 38 -7.22 16.89 0.61
N LEU A 39 -7.55 18.17 0.75
CA LEU A 39 -7.89 18.72 2.08
C LEU A 39 -9.16 18.12 2.67
N LYS A 40 -10.14 17.78 1.83
CA LYS A 40 -11.43 17.21 2.27
C LYS A 40 -11.32 15.72 2.59
N ASP A 41 -10.76 14.95 1.65
CA ASP A 41 -10.81 13.49 1.64
C ASP A 41 -9.46 12.83 2.01
N LYS A 42 -8.43 13.63 2.32
CA LYS A 42 -7.11 13.20 2.79
C LYS A 42 -6.46 12.19 1.84
N SER A 43 -6.07 11.01 2.34
CA SER A 43 -5.41 9.95 1.55
C SER A 43 -6.29 9.41 0.43
N LEU A 44 -7.62 9.31 0.63
CA LEU A 44 -8.55 8.96 -0.44
C LEU A 44 -8.57 10.04 -1.51
N GLY A 45 -8.62 11.31 -1.09
CA GLY A 45 -8.57 12.43 -2.02
C GLY A 45 -7.28 12.45 -2.85
N LEU A 46 -6.15 12.15 -2.23
CA LEU A 46 -4.84 12.04 -2.90
C LEU A 46 -4.85 10.90 -3.94
N GLY A 47 -5.28 9.69 -3.55
CA GLY A 47 -5.30 8.53 -4.43
C GLY A 47 -6.33 8.61 -5.56
N GLU A 48 -7.58 9.01 -5.27
CA GLU A 48 -8.62 9.08 -6.30
C GLU A 48 -8.37 10.22 -7.29
N SER A 49 -7.74 11.32 -6.87
CA SER A 49 -7.36 12.40 -7.80
C SER A 49 -6.16 12.02 -8.67
N TYR A 50 -5.26 11.15 -8.19
CA TYR A 50 -4.22 10.54 -9.03
C TYR A 50 -4.83 9.64 -10.11
N MET A 51 -5.77 8.76 -9.70
CA MET A 51 -6.51 7.90 -10.64
C MET A 51 -7.31 8.71 -11.67
N ALA A 52 -7.79 9.90 -11.30
CA ALA A 52 -8.50 10.82 -12.19
C ALA A 52 -7.59 11.69 -13.06
N GLY A 53 -6.26 11.55 -12.97
CA GLY A 53 -5.29 12.33 -13.74
C GLY A 53 -5.19 13.80 -13.35
N TRP A 54 -5.64 14.19 -12.16
CA TRP A 54 -5.57 15.58 -11.68
C TRP A 54 -4.16 15.97 -11.27
N TRP A 55 -3.34 14.98 -10.93
CA TRP A 55 -1.93 15.14 -10.64
C TRP A 55 -1.18 13.83 -10.93
N ASP A 56 0.13 13.95 -11.15
CA ASP A 56 1.03 12.80 -11.27
C ASP A 56 2.40 13.05 -10.59
N CYS A 57 3.25 12.04 -10.61
CA CYS A 57 4.59 12.05 -10.04
C CYS A 57 5.43 10.93 -10.68
N VAL A 58 6.69 11.22 -11.05
CA VAL A 58 7.59 10.25 -11.69
C VAL A 58 8.03 9.16 -10.71
N ARG A 59 8.29 9.53 -9.46
CA ARG A 59 8.72 8.63 -8.38
C ARG A 59 7.72 8.66 -7.23
N ILE A 60 6.54 8.08 -7.50
CA ILE A 60 5.44 8.01 -6.53
C ILE A 60 5.83 7.23 -5.26
N ASP A 61 6.72 6.23 -5.38
CA ASP A 61 7.30 5.49 -4.26
C ASP A 61 8.07 6.40 -3.30
N GLU A 62 8.94 7.26 -3.84
CA GLU A 62 9.73 8.22 -3.06
C GLU A 62 8.86 9.34 -2.48
N LEU A 63 7.84 9.79 -3.23
CA LEU A 63 6.83 10.72 -2.74
C LEU A 63 6.12 10.15 -1.50
N ILE A 64 5.63 8.91 -1.57
CA ILE A 64 4.93 8.28 -0.44
C ILE A 64 5.89 8.05 0.73
N TYR A 65 7.13 7.61 0.50
CA TYR A 65 8.15 7.50 1.53
C TYR A 65 8.35 8.83 2.29
N ARG A 66 8.48 9.95 1.56
CA ARG A 66 8.66 11.29 2.14
C ARG A 66 7.44 11.77 2.91
N LEU A 67 6.23 11.54 2.40
CA LEU A 67 4.99 11.88 3.10
C LEU A 67 4.86 11.11 4.42
N LEU A 68 5.20 9.82 4.42
CA LEU A 68 5.19 8.97 5.63
C LEU A 68 6.27 9.40 6.62
N LYS A 69 7.50 9.64 6.16
CA LYS A 69 8.62 10.10 7.00
C LYS A 69 8.37 11.49 7.60
N GLY A 70 7.72 12.37 6.87
CA GLY A 70 7.31 13.70 7.33
C GLY A 70 6.18 13.69 8.37
N ASN A 71 5.62 12.51 8.67
CA ASN A 71 4.59 12.27 9.67
C ASN A 71 3.36 13.20 9.53
N LEU A 72 2.96 13.46 8.28
CA LEU A 72 1.85 14.37 7.97
C LEU A 72 0.52 13.93 8.59
N GLY A 73 0.35 12.61 8.78
CA GLY A 73 -0.82 12.05 9.46
C GLY A 73 -0.99 12.56 10.90
N GLU A 74 0.11 12.68 11.65
CA GLU A 74 0.09 13.21 13.02
C GLU A 74 0.03 14.74 13.07
N LYS A 75 0.65 15.44 12.10
CA LYS A 75 0.58 16.92 12.01
C LYS A 75 -0.82 17.44 11.68
N ILE A 76 -1.63 16.65 10.98
CA ILE A 76 -3.06 16.91 10.73
C ILE A 76 -3.91 16.55 11.98
N GLY A 77 -3.29 15.96 13.02
CA GLY A 77 -3.92 15.35 14.19
C GLY A 77 -4.20 16.26 15.40
N GLY A 78 -3.86 17.55 15.37
CA GLY A 78 -3.89 18.42 16.55
C GLY A 78 -5.18 19.20 16.84
N ASN A 79 -6.36 18.79 16.35
CA ASN A 79 -7.59 19.57 16.54
C ASN A 79 -8.81 18.68 16.85
N LEU A 80 -9.82 19.22 17.56
CA LEU A 80 -11.08 18.54 17.96
C LEU A 80 -11.73 17.69 16.86
N ARG A 81 -11.52 18.04 15.59
CA ARG A 81 -11.97 17.27 14.42
C ARG A 81 -11.37 15.87 14.35
N THR A 82 -10.12 15.67 14.77
CA THR A 82 -9.46 14.36 14.78
C THR A 82 -10.09 13.44 15.81
N LEU A 83 -10.41 13.96 17.01
CA LEU A 83 -11.17 13.24 18.03
C LEU A 83 -12.57 12.85 17.54
N LEU A 84 -13.28 13.78 16.89
CA LEU A 84 -14.59 13.51 16.25
C LEU A 84 -14.49 12.50 15.10
N PHE A 85 -13.38 12.49 14.35
CA PHE A 85 -13.13 11.52 13.27
C PHE A 85 -12.85 10.12 13.82
N PHE A 86 -12.07 10.00 14.90
CA PHE A 86 -11.86 8.71 15.57
C PHE A 86 -13.16 8.19 16.21
N LEU A 87 -13.96 9.05 16.84
CA LEU A 87 -15.27 8.68 17.37
C LEU A 87 -16.21 8.22 16.26
N SER A 88 -16.33 8.99 15.17
CA SER A 88 -17.20 8.65 14.05
C SER A 88 -16.71 7.42 13.28
N ALA A 89 -15.40 7.22 13.10
CA ALA A 89 -14.86 6.00 12.50
C ALA A 89 -15.12 4.75 13.36
N LYS A 90 -15.15 4.90 14.69
CA LYS A 90 -15.49 3.82 15.62
C LYS A 90 -17.00 3.53 15.66
N ILE A 91 -17.84 4.56 15.58
CA ILE A 91 -19.33 4.45 15.57
C ILE A 91 -19.85 3.97 14.20
N PHE A 92 -19.24 4.43 13.10
CA PHE A 92 -19.58 4.06 11.73
C PHE A 92 -18.60 3.04 11.14
N ASN A 93 -17.95 2.22 11.97
CA ASN A 93 -17.04 1.19 11.48
C ASN A 93 -17.79 0.30 10.47
N ARG A 94 -17.46 0.47 9.18
CA ARG A 94 -18.16 -0.22 8.08
C ARG A 94 -17.69 -1.65 7.90
N GLN A 95 -16.69 -2.10 8.68
CA GLN A 95 -16.25 -3.48 8.73
C GLN A 95 -17.24 -4.31 9.54
N SER A 96 -18.37 -4.66 8.91
CA SER A 96 -19.29 -5.67 9.42
C SER A 96 -19.17 -6.95 8.59
N PRO A 97 -19.30 -8.14 9.19
CA PRO A 97 -19.34 -9.40 8.43
C PRO A 97 -20.38 -9.38 7.30
N SER A 98 -21.52 -8.72 7.52
CA SER A 98 -22.58 -8.54 6.54
C SER A 98 -22.19 -7.73 5.30
N ARG A 99 -21.16 -6.87 5.40
CA ARG A 99 -20.65 -6.04 4.28
C ARG A 99 -19.37 -6.60 3.67
N ALA A 100 -18.74 -7.59 4.30
CA ALA A 100 -17.50 -8.20 3.84
C ALA A 100 -17.64 -8.75 2.41
N GLY A 101 -18.78 -9.37 2.07
CA GLY A 101 -19.04 -9.89 0.72
C GLY A 101 -19.16 -8.82 -0.37
N ILE A 102 -19.54 -7.58 -0.04
CA ILE A 102 -19.60 -6.46 -0.99
C ILE A 102 -18.19 -5.99 -1.34
N ILE A 103 -17.32 -5.89 -0.33
CA ILE A 103 -15.90 -5.55 -0.52
C ILE A 103 -15.20 -6.68 -1.28
N ALA A 104 -15.48 -7.93 -0.93
CA ALA A 104 -14.88 -9.07 -1.60
C ALA A 104 -15.20 -9.08 -3.10
N ARG A 105 -16.48 -8.88 -3.49
CA ARG A 105 -16.88 -8.81 -4.90
C ARG A 105 -16.29 -7.61 -5.65
N ARG A 106 -16.11 -6.46 -4.98
CA ARG A 106 -15.60 -5.24 -5.63
C ARG A 106 -14.07 -5.23 -5.78
N HIS A 107 -13.35 -6.00 -4.95
CA HIS A 107 -11.89 -6.01 -4.91
C HIS A 107 -11.23 -7.31 -5.39
N TYR A 108 -11.96 -8.43 -5.51
CA TYR A 108 -11.41 -9.73 -5.94
C TYR A 108 -11.91 -10.20 -7.32
N ASP A 109 -12.42 -9.31 -8.16
CA ASP A 109 -12.74 -9.62 -9.56
C ASP A 109 -11.57 -9.31 -10.52
N LEU A 110 -10.35 -9.22 -9.98
CA LEU A 110 -9.13 -9.19 -10.78
C LEU A 110 -8.73 -10.64 -11.09
N GLY A 111 -8.72 -10.99 -12.38
CA GLY A 111 -8.37 -12.36 -12.82
C GLY A 111 -6.94 -12.77 -12.44
N ASN A 112 -6.73 -14.08 -12.29
CA ASN A 112 -5.42 -14.65 -11.93
C ASN A 112 -4.31 -14.26 -12.93
N ASP A 113 -4.65 -14.01 -14.19
CA ASP A 113 -3.71 -13.62 -15.25
C ASP A 113 -2.92 -12.36 -14.88
N LEU A 114 -3.57 -11.40 -14.22
CA LEU A 114 -2.89 -10.20 -13.73
C LEU A 114 -1.80 -10.58 -12.72
N PHE A 115 -2.13 -11.40 -11.73
CA PHE A 115 -1.17 -11.80 -10.70
C PHE A 115 -0.04 -12.64 -11.28
N PHE A 116 -0.36 -13.65 -12.09
CA PHE A 116 0.65 -14.52 -12.70
C PHE A 116 1.57 -13.79 -13.69
N SER A 117 1.19 -12.59 -14.17
CA SER A 117 2.07 -11.76 -15.00
C SER A 117 3.28 -11.17 -14.27
N PHE A 118 3.23 -11.04 -12.94
CA PHE A 118 4.30 -10.39 -12.15
C PHE A 118 4.77 -11.19 -10.92
N LEU A 119 4.08 -12.27 -10.55
CA LEU A 119 4.51 -13.13 -9.45
C LEU A 119 5.64 -14.08 -9.87
N ASP A 120 6.33 -14.64 -8.87
CA ASP A 120 7.35 -15.66 -9.07
C ASP A 120 6.72 -17.04 -9.41
N PRO A 121 7.53 -18.06 -9.80
CA PRO A 121 7.03 -19.39 -10.15
C PRO A 121 6.26 -20.15 -9.04
N TYR A 122 6.38 -19.75 -7.76
CA TYR A 122 5.57 -20.27 -6.65
C TYR A 122 4.35 -19.37 -6.34
N ASN A 123 4.02 -18.40 -7.20
CA ASN A 123 2.86 -17.52 -7.07
C ASN A 123 2.76 -16.83 -5.71
N GLN A 124 3.87 -16.31 -5.19
CA GLN A 124 3.93 -15.70 -3.86
C GLN A 124 3.53 -14.23 -3.90
N TYR A 125 2.25 -13.94 -3.62
CA TYR A 125 1.80 -12.57 -3.35
C TYR A 125 2.02 -12.17 -1.89
N SER A 126 3.28 -12.25 -1.45
CA SER A 126 3.75 -11.91 -0.12
C SER A 126 5.21 -11.45 -0.18
N CYS A 127 5.70 -10.83 0.91
CA CYS A 127 7.06 -10.28 0.97
C CYS A 127 8.12 -11.36 0.72
N ALA A 128 9.08 -11.06 -0.16
CA ALA A 128 10.22 -11.93 -0.46
C ALA A 128 11.40 -11.65 0.50
N TYR A 129 12.43 -12.51 0.49
CA TYR A 129 13.63 -12.34 1.31
C TYR A 129 14.86 -12.10 0.44
N PHE A 130 15.19 -10.82 0.26
CA PHE A 130 16.32 -10.35 -0.54
C PHE A 130 17.63 -10.40 0.24
N GLN A 131 18.18 -11.61 0.43
CA GLN A 131 19.54 -11.80 0.94
C GLN A 131 20.46 -12.10 -0.24
N GLU A 132 21.38 -11.17 -0.56
CA GLU A 132 22.37 -11.35 -1.64
C GLU A 132 21.75 -11.66 -3.01
N THR A 133 20.58 -11.09 -3.30
CA THR A 133 19.92 -11.20 -4.61
C THR A 133 19.00 -10.01 -4.83
N GLU A 134 18.83 -9.63 -6.10
CA GLU A 134 17.82 -8.68 -6.56
C GLU A 134 16.73 -9.40 -7.38
N ASP A 135 16.88 -10.71 -7.63
CA ASP A 135 15.93 -11.51 -8.40
C ASP A 135 14.73 -11.94 -7.52
N LEU A 136 13.53 -11.64 -7.99
CA LEU A 136 12.30 -11.93 -7.26
C LEU A 136 12.10 -13.44 -7.05
N ALA A 137 12.37 -14.26 -8.06
CA ALA A 137 12.15 -15.70 -7.98
C ALA A 137 13.11 -16.36 -6.97
N GLU A 138 14.37 -15.94 -6.97
CA GLU A 138 15.36 -16.35 -5.98
C GLU A 138 14.99 -15.86 -4.57
N ALA A 139 14.61 -14.58 -4.42
CA ALA A 139 14.21 -14.02 -3.13
C ALA A 139 12.98 -14.72 -2.54
N GLN A 140 12.02 -15.13 -3.38
CA GLN A 140 10.85 -15.90 -2.92
C GLN A 140 11.25 -17.31 -2.48
N LYS A 141 12.11 -18.02 -3.23
CA LYS A 141 12.65 -19.32 -2.80
C LYS A 141 13.42 -19.21 -1.48
N LYS A 142 14.26 -18.19 -1.32
CA LYS A 142 14.98 -17.91 -0.07
C LYS A 142 14.03 -17.67 1.10
N LYS A 143 12.91 -16.98 0.88
CA LYS A 143 11.86 -16.81 1.89
C LYS A 143 11.19 -18.14 2.27
N LEU A 144 10.83 -18.97 1.30
CA LEU A 144 10.19 -20.27 1.55
C LEU A 144 11.13 -21.22 2.31
N ASP A 145 12.41 -21.25 1.92
CA ASP A 145 13.46 -21.98 2.64
C ASP A 145 13.65 -21.46 4.08
N LEU A 146 13.68 -20.13 4.26
CA LEU A 146 13.77 -19.51 5.58
C LEU A 146 12.60 -19.90 6.49
N ILE A 147 11.38 -19.95 5.95
CA ILE A 147 10.19 -20.42 6.70
C ILE A 147 10.41 -21.87 7.16
N GLY A 148 10.78 -22.77 6.24
CA GLY A 148 11.06 -24.18 6.54
C GLY A 148 12.13 -24.35 7.61
N ARG A 149 13.24 -23.61 7.51
CA ARG A 149 14.31 -23.62 8.52
C ARG A 149 13.85 -23.12 9.88
N LYS A 150 13.04 -22.06 9.94
CA LYS A 150 12.54 -21.50 11.20
C LYS A 150 11.59 -22.43 11.95
N ILE A 151 10.82 -23.24 11.22
CA ILE A 151 9.91 -24.23 11.82
C ILE A 151 10.58 -25.61 11.97
N HIS A 152 11.87 -25.73 11.64
CA HIS A 152 12.62 -26.98 11.64
C HIS A 152 11.93 -28.11 10.86
N LEU A 153 11.34 -27.75 9.70
CA LEU A 153 10.55 -28.67 8.89
C LEU A 153 11.36 -29.91 8.48
N SER A 154 10.75 -31.08 8.64
CA SER A 154 11.31 -32.37 8.26
C SER A 154 10.31 -33.19 7.44
N GLN A 155 10.82 -34.21 6.75
CA GLN A 155 10.01 -35.12 5.91
C GLN A 155 8.98 -35.95 6.70
N LYS A 156 9.04 -35.95 8.04
CA LYS A 156 8.10 -36.68 8.90
C LYS A 156 6.92 -35.81 9.36
N ASP A 157 6.98 -34.51 9.09
CA ASP A 157 6.00 -33.57 9.59
C ASP A 157 4.76 -33.51 8.70
N HIS A 158 3.62 -33.24 9.34
CA HIS A 158 2.39 -32.85 8.66
C HIS A 158 2.17 -31.35 8.86
N VAL A 159 2.05 -30.61 7.76
CA VAL A 159 2.02 -29.14 7.78
C VAL A 159 0.62 -28.63 7.46
N LEU A 160 0.14 -27.69 8.28
CA LEU A 160 -1.06 -26.90 8.01
C LEU A 160 -0.67 -25.46 7.63
N ASP A 161 -0.98 -25.05 6.40
CA ASP A 161 -0.77 -23.69 5.88
C ASP A 161 -2.09 -22.91 5.87
N ILE A 162 -2.30 -22.07 6.90
CA ILE A 162 -3.53 -21.29 7.07
C ILE A 162 -3.46 -20.04 6.20
N GLY A 163 -4.29 -19.99 5.16
CA GLY A 163 -4.24 -18.90 4.17
C GLY A 163 -3.18 -19.14 3.10
N CYS A 164 -3.09 -20.38 2.60
CA CYS A 164 -2.05 -20.86 1.68
C CYS A 164 -2.00 -20.17 0.29
N GLY A 165 -2.93 -19.26 -0.02
CA GLY A 165 -3.01 -18.59 -1.32
C GLY A 165 -3.14 -19.59 -2.47
N TRP A 166 -2.28 -19.47 -3.49
CA TRP A 166 -2.18 -20.44 -4.59
C TRP A 166 -1.32 -21.68 -4.26
N GLY A 167 -1.05 -21.94 -2.98
CA GLY A 167 -0.37 -23.14 -2.50
C GLY A 167 1.14 -23.17 -2.71
N GLY A 168 1.78 -22.01 -2.92
CA GLY A 168 3.21 -21.98 -3.24
C GLY A 168 4.13 -22.49 -2.14
N PHE A 169 3.81 -22.24 -0.86
CA PHE A 169 4.58 -22.84 0.24
C PHE A 169 4.34 -24.34 0.35
N ALA A 170 3.08 -24.79 0.26
CA ALA A 170 2.75 -26.22 0.25
C ALA A 170 3.48 -26.97 -0.88
N ARG A 171 3.52 -26.41 -2.09
CA ARG A 171 4.29 -26.95 -3.21
C ARG A 171 5.77 -27.03 -2.90
N PHE A 172 6.38 -25.92 -2.44
CA PHE A 172 7.80 -25.86 -2.11
C PHE A 172 8.19 -26.87 -1.01
N ALA A 173 7.35 -27.00 0.02
CA ALA A 173 7.56 -27.92 1.13
C ALA A 173 7.38 -29.39 0.72
N ALA A 174 6.50 -29.69 -0.25
CA ALA A 174 6.31 -31.06 -0.74
C ALA A 174 7.41 -31.52 -1.72
N GLU A 175 8.09 -30.58 -2.38
CA GLU A 175 9.19 -30.86 -3.32
C GLU A 175 10.53 -31.17 -2.60
N ARG A 176 10.63 -31.00 -1.27
CA ARG A 176 11.86 -31.15 -0.46
C ARG A 176 11.65 -32.12 0.72
#